data_AF-A0A955MND0-F1
#
_entry.id   AF-A0A955MND0-F1
#
_cell.length_a   1.000
_cell.length_b   1.000
_cell.length_c   1.000
_cell.angle_alpha   90.00
_cell.angle_beta   90.00
_cell.angle_gamma   90.00
#
_symmetry.space_group_name_H-M   'P 1'
#
loop_
_entity.id
_entity.type
_entity.pdbx_description
1 polymer ?
#
loop_
_entity_poly.entity_id
_entity_poly.type
_entity_poly.pdbx_seq_one_letter_code
_entity_poly.pdbx_strand_id
1 'polypeptide(L)'
;VSLMGHHDGPVQVMLPENQFVYDIKKGKNLGQVKTFETEVRPVRPSIFALFDQELARPEVKLESETVGKGSVGKATIRIPGAMGKHALKVTAKTSMGEEADWMKDILILDEEAKVIDLPIAHNDPEGEWTLSARDLFTGESGTVSFRVE
;
A
#
# COMPACT_ATOMS: atom_id res chain seq x y z
N VAL A 1 -6.92 -4.97 -42.74
CA VAL A 1 -5.74 -5.75 -42.29
C VAL A 1 -5.57 -5.48 -40.80
N SER A 2 -6.00 -6.42 -39.94
CA SER A 2 -5.76 -6.33 -38.49
C SER A 2 -4.38 -6.94 -38.22
N LEU A 3 -3.44 -6.12 -37.73
CA LEU A 3 -2.02 -6.46 -37.55
C LEU A 3 -1.66 -6.80 -36.09
N MET A 4 -2.62 -7.28 -35.30
CA MET A 4 -2.34 -7.77 -33.94
C MET A 4 -2.91 -9.17 -33.77
N GLY A 5 -2.05 -10.17 -33.98
CA GLY A 5 -2.30 -11.52 -33.48
C GLY A 5 -2.60 -11.43 -31.99
N HIS A 6 -3.74 -11.97 -31.57
CA HIS A 6 -4.13 -12.02 -30.17
C HIS A 6 -3.20 -13.03 -29.48
N HIS A 7 -2.02 -12.57 -29.06
CA HIS A 7 -1.15 -13.37 -28.23
C HIS A 7 -1.79 -13.47 -26.85
N ASP A 8 -2.29 -14.67 -26.55
CA ASP A 8 -2.71 -15.10 -25.22
C ASP A 8 -1.72 -16.16 -24.76
N GLY A 9 -1.16 -15.99 -23.56
CA GLY A 9 -0.25 -16.97 -22.97
C GLY A 9 1.02 -16.41 -22.35
N PRO A 10 1.95 -17.31 -21.95
CA PRO A 10 3.16 -16.93 -21.25
C PRO A 10 4.10 -16.16 -22.19
N VAL A 11 4.67 -15.09 -21.67
CA VAL A 11 5.75 -14.33 -22.29
C VAL A 11 6.87 -14.15 -21.29
N GLN A 12 8.09 -14.10 -21.82
CA GLN A 12 9.26 -13.72 -21.04
C GLN A 12 9.51 -12.23 -21.22
N VAL A 13 9.63 -11.51 -20.11
CA VAL A 13 10.03 -10.11 -20.08
C VAL A 13 11.51 -10.05 -19.70
N MET A 14 12.29 -9.30 -20.46
CA MET A 14 13.71 -9.04 -20.20
C MET A 14 13.94 -7.54 -20.01
N LEU A 15 14.47 -7.18 -18.86
CA LEU A 15 14.82 -5.82 -18.46
C LEU A 15 16.26 -5.50 -18.91
N PRO A 16 16.60 -4.22 -19.09
CA PRO A 16 17.98 -3.81 -19.43
C PRO A 16 18.98 -4.24 -18.35
N GLU A 17 18.58 -4.18 -17.08
CA GLU A 17 19.38 -4.54 -15.91
C GLU A 17 18.55 -5.26 -14.83
N ASN A 18 19.21 -5.66 -13.73
CA ASN A 18 18.53 -6.27 -12.59
C ASN A 18 17.74 -5.20 -11.83
N GLN A 19 16.42 -5.38 -11.70
CA GLN A 19 15.55 -4.47 -10.94
C GLN A 19 14.67 -5.27 -9.98
N PHE A 20 14.22 -4.64 -8.90
CA PHE A 20 13.18 -5.19 -8.03
C PHE A 20 11.83 -5.08 -8.72
N VAL A 21 11.20 -6.22 -9.02
CA VAL A 21 9.96 -6.29 -9.81
C VAL A 21 8.78 -6.72 -8.93
N TYR A 22 7.71 -5.93 -8.97
CA TYR A 22 6.46 -6.24 -8.28
C TYR A 22 5.31 -6.33 -9.28
N ASP A 23 4.61 -7.46 -9.31
CA ASP A 23 3.34 -7.58 -10.02
C ASP A 23 2.23 -6.96 -9.17
N ILE A 24 1.84 -5.74 -9.52
CA ILE A 24 0.87 -4.93 -8.76
C ILE A 24 -0.49 -5.63 -8.71
N LYS A 25 -0.91 -6.23 -9.84
CA LYS A 25 -2.25 -6.82 -9.94
C LYS A 25 -2.36 -8.14 -9.21
N LYS A 26 -1.28 -8.93 -9.18
CA LYS A 26 -1.23 -10.20 -8.43
C LYS A 26 -0.74 -10.01 -7.00
N GLY A 27 -0.26 -8.82 -6.63
CA GLY A 27 0.33 -8.54 -5.32
C GLY A 27 1.56 -9.39 -5.03
N LYS A 28 2.39 -9.64 -6.07
CA LYS A 28 3.53 -10.57 -5.98
C LYS A 28 4.86 -9.83 -6.11
N ASN A 29 5.73 -10.00 -5.13
CA ASN A 29 7.13 -9.62 -5.22
C ASN A 29 7.90 -10.71 -6.01
N LEU A 30 8.52 -10.33 -7.13
CA LEU A 30 9.35 -11.22 -7.95
C LEU A 30 10.84 -11.15 -7.57
N GLY A 31 11.20 -10.24 -6.66
CA GLY A 31 12.57 -9.98 -6.23
C GLY A 31 13.37 -9.18 -7.26
N GLN A 32 14.69 -9.15 -7.04
CA GLN A 32 15.63 -8.53 -7.96
C GLN A 32 15.92 -9.46 -9.15
N VAL A 33 15.39 -9.14 -10.31
CA VAL A 33 15.50 -9.97 -11.52
C VAL A 33 15.76 -9.14 -12.76
N LYS A 34 16.51 -9.70 -13.71
CA LYS A 34 16.63 -9.18 -15.08
C LYS A 34 15.54 -9.74 -16.00
N THR A 35 15.08 -10.95 -15.72
CA THR A 35 14.15 -11.68 -16.59
C THR A 35 13.09 -12.35 -15.75
N PHE A 36 11.83 -12.27 -16.16
CA PHE A 36 10.73 -12.96 -15.50
C PHE A 36 9.65 -13.40 -16.50
N GLU A 37 8.89 -14.41 -16.12
CA GLU A 37 7.74 -14.87 -16.90
C GLU A 37 6.45 -14.21 -16.42
N THR A 38 5.60 -13.83 -17.36
CA THR A 38 4.24 -13.39 -17.07
C THR A 38 3.29 -13.83 -18.17
N GLU A 39 2.01 -13.53 -18.00
CA GLU A 39 0.96 -13.85 -18.97
C GLU A 39 0.46 -12.54 -19.59
N VAL A 40 0.35 -12.51 -20.92
CA VAL A 40 -0.30 -11.42 -21.64
C VAL A 40 -1.67 -11.91 -22.04
N ARG A 41 -2.71 -11.17 -21.63
CA ARG A 41 -4.10 -11.45 -21.97
C ARG A 41 -4.71 -10.28 -22.73
N PRO A 42 -5.44 -10.51 -23.83
CA PRO A 42 -6.15 -9.45 -24.54
C PRO A 42 -7.04 -8.63 -23.59
N VAL A 43 -6.98 -7.30 -23.73
CA VAL A 43 -7.82 -6.34 -22.97
C VAL A 43 -7.63 -6.41 -21.45
N ARG A 44 -6.58 -7.09 -20.95
CA ARG A 44 -6.21 -7.08 -19.53
C ARG A 44 -4.74 -6.68 -19.38
N PRO A 45 -4.46 -5.46 -18.89
CA PRO A 45 -3.07 -5.06 -18.65
C PRO A 45 -2.48 -5.88 -17.51
N SER A 46 -1.23 -6.30 -17.72
CA SER A 46 -0.30 -6.72 -16.67
C SER A 46 0.49 -5.48 -16.27
N ILE A 47 0.49 -5.14 -14.99
CA ILE A 47 1.09 -3.90 -14.48
C ILE A 47 2.16 -4.27 -13.47
N PHE A 48 3.38 -3.79 -13.69
CA PHE A 48 4.53 -4.04 -12.84
C PHE A 48 5.10 -2.73 -12.33
N ALA A 49 5.56 -2.71 -11.08
CA ALA A 49 6.44 -1.68 -10.57
C ALA A 49 7.88 -2.18 -10.60
N LEU A 50 8.81 -1.32 -11.03
CA LEU A 50 10.24 -1.59 -11.16
C LEU A 50 11.00 -0.59 -10.30
N PHE A 51 11.91 -1.07 -9.45
CA PHE A 51 12.75 -0.22 -8.60
C PHE A 51 14.21 -0.66 -8.65
N ASP A 52 15.12 0.30 -8.53
CA ASP A 52 16.56 0.04 -8.55
C ASP A 52 17.08 -0.49 -7.20
N GLN A 53 16.27 -0.34 -6.15
CA GLN A 53 16.52 -0.85 -4.80
C GLN A 53 15.26 -1.48 -4.20
N GLU A 54 15.43 -2.32 -3.19
CA GLU A 54 14.32 -2.83 -2.40
C GLU A 54 13.69 -1.68 -1.60
N LEU A 55 12.37 -1.58 -1.62
CA LEU A 55 11.65 -0.56 -0.88
C LEU A 55 11.36 -1.04 0.55
N ALA A 56 11.52 -0.14 1.50
CA ALA A 56 11.12 -0.39 2.87
C ALA A 56 9.59 -0.48 2.99
N ARG A 57 9.15 -1.17 4.04
CA ARG A 57 7.73 -1.19 4.43
C ARG A 57 7.29 0.21 4.85
N PRO A 58 6.01 0.58 4.62
CA PRO A 58 5.46 1.79 5.21
C PRO A 58 5.64 1.80 6.73
N GLU A 59 6.05 2.93 7.29
CA GLU A 59 6.05 3.18 8.72
C GLU A 59 4.82 4.02 9.08
N VAL A 60 4.14 3.62 10.15
CA VAL A 60 3.00 4.35 10.72
C VAL A 60 3.33 4.65 12.18
N LYS A 61 3.28 5.92 12.56
CA LYS A 61 3.56 6.38 13.93
C LYS A 61 2.40 7.20 14.44
N LEU A 62 1.93 6.90 15.65
CA LEU A 62 0.87 7.66 16.30
C LEU A 62 1.47 8.82 17.09
N GLU A 63 0.78 9.96 17.13
CA GLU A 63 1.14 11.04 18.06
C GLU A 63 0.76 10.69 19.51
N SER A 64 -0.30 9.90 19.69
CA SER A 64 -0.75 9.37 20.98
C SER A 64 -1.24 7.93 20.80
N GLU A 65 -0.90 7.06 21.75
CA GLU A 65 -1.39 5.66 21.77
C GLU A 65 -2.86 5.55 22.16
N THR A 66 -3.44 6.64 22.68
CA THR A 66 -4.85 6.72 23.09
C THR A 66 -5.52 7.93 22.45
N VAL A 67 -6.74 7.74 21.93
CA VAL A 67 -7.56 8.78 21.31
C VAL A 67 -8.95 8.76 21.92
N GLY A 68 -9.40 9.92 22.40
CA GLY A 68 -10.70 10.06 23.03
C GLY A 68 -11.85 10.02 22.03
N LYS A 69 -13.02 9.54 22.45
CA LYS A 69 -14.26 9.62 21.65
C LYS A 69 -14.70 11.05 21.43
N GLY A 70 -15.01 11.39 20.18
CA GLY A 70 -15.31 12.76 19.75
C GLY A 70 -14.06 13.63 19.58
N SER A 71 -12.87 13.05 19.60
CA SER A 71 -11.61 13.75 19.38
C SER A 71 -10.94 13.30 18.07
N VAL A 72 -9.89 14.02 17.69
CA VAL A 72 -9.10 13.73 16.49
C VAL A 72 -7.70 13.31 16.93
N GLY A 73 -7.40 12.03 16.75
CA GLY A 73 -6.03 11.52 16.86
C GLY A 73 -5.22 11.89 15.62
N LYS A 74 -3.90 11.69 15.68
CA LYS A 74 -3.01 11.92 14.54
C LYS A 74 -2.04 10.79 14.34
N ALA A 75 -1.77 10.47 13.08
CA ALA A 75 -0.75 9.51 12.69
C ALA A 75 0.14 10.10 11.60
N THR A 76 1.44 9.85 11.70
CA THR A 76 2.43 10.15 10.68
C THR A 76 2.76 8.89 9.90
N ILE A 77 2.67 8.95 8.58
CA ILE A 77 2.96 7.84 7.66
C ILE A 77 4.10 8.25 6.74
N ARG A 78 5.08 7.35 6.56
CA ARG A 78 6.20 7.54 5.61
C ARG A 78 6.65 6.21 5.03
N ILE A 79 7.36 6.26 3.91
CA ILE A 79 8.10 5.10 3.39
C ILE A 79 9.60 5.45 3.43
N PRO A 80 10.40 4.82 4.31
CA PRO A 80 11.83 5.09 4.38
C PRO A 80 12.51 4.82 3.03
N GLY A 81 13.23 5.81 2.51
CA GLY A 81 13.93 5.68 1.23
C GLY A 81 13.00 5.57 0.01
N ALA A 82 11.77 6.10 0.11
CA ALA A 82 10.86 6.20 -1.03
C ALA A 82 11.53 6.89 -2.22
N MET A 83 11.43 6.28 -3.40
CA MET A 83 11.93 6.85 -4.65
C MET A 83 10.74 7.33 -5.48
N GLY A 84 10.53 8.65 -5.51
CA GLY A 84 9.37 9.24 -6.17
C GLY A 84 8.08 9.02 -5.35
N LYS A 85 6.93 9.14 -6.03
CA LYS A 85 5.62 9.09 -5.38
C LYS A 85 5.10 7.67 -5.26
N HIS A 86 4.67 7.29 -4.07
CA HIS A 86 3.99 6.04 -3.72
C HIS A 86 2.53 6.31 -3.42
N ALA A 87 1.68 5.34 -3.78
CA ALA A 87 0.27 5.34 -3.39
C ALA A 87 0.07 4.33 -2.26
N LEU A 88 -0.34 4.80 -1.08
CA LEU A 88 -0.66 3.99 0.07
C LEU A 88 -2.18 3.90 0.24
N LYS A 89 -2.71 2.68 0.38
CA LYS A 89 -4.06 2.48 0.91
C LYS A 89 -4.00 2.47 2.42
N VAL A 90 -4.68 3.42 3.05
CA VAL A 90 -4.83 3.50 4.49
C VAL A 90 -6.20 2.98 4.89
N THR A 91 -6.24 2.21 5.97
CA THR A 91 -7.46 1.62 6.54
C THR A 91 -7.32 1.52 8.05
N ALA A 92 -8.41 1.63 8.80
CA ALA A 92 -8.44 1.24 10.20
C ALA A 92 -9.43 0.10 10.43
N LYS A 93 -9.14 -0.73 11.43
CA LYS A 93 -10.06 -1.72 11.99
C LYS A 93 -10.39 -1.38 13.43
N THR A 94 -11.66 -1.52 13.78
CA THR A 94 -12.16 -1.31 15.14
C THR A 94 -11.75 -2.46 16.07
N SER A 95 -12.00 -2.29 17.37
CA SER A 95 -11.84 -3.35 18.38
C SER A 95 -12.70 -4.59 18.13
N MET A 96 -13.75 -4.47 17.32
CA MET A 96 -14.59 -5.59 16.89
C MET A 96 -14.08 -6.26 15.61
N GLY A 97 -12.98 -5.76 15.03
CA GLY A 97 -12.38 -6.27 13.80
C GLY A 97 -13.05 -5.75 12.51
N GLU A 98 -14.06 -4.89 12.63
CA GLU A 98 -14.76 -4.26 11.51
C GLU A 98 -13.89 -3.18 10.87
N GLU A 99 -13.95 -3.02 9.54
CA GLU A 99 -13.28 -1.89 8.88
C GLU A 99 -14.02 -0.58 9.18
N ALA A 100 -13.29 0.45 9.58
CA ALA A 100 -13.82 1.79 9.72
C ALA A 100 -13.88 2.45 8.33
N ASP A 101 -15.06 2.46 7.71
CA ASP A 101 -15.26 2.96 6.34
C ASP A 101 -14.74 4.39 6.13
N TRP A 102 -14.85 5.23 7.15
CA TRP A 102 -14.36 6.62 7.12
C TRP A 102 -12.83 6.72 7.06
N MET A 103 -12.10 5.68 7.49
CA MET A 103 -10.63 5.66 7.50
C MET A 103 -10.04 4.99 6.26
N LYS A 104 -10.86 4.76 5.23
CA LYS A 104 -10.42 4.20 3.95
C LYS A 104 -10.00 5.33 3.02
N ASP A 105 -8.69 5.53 2.89
CA ASP A 105 -8.13 6.61 2.09
C ASP A 105 -6.95 6.16 1.22
N ILE A 106 -6.64 6.93 0.17
CA ILE A 106 -5.47 6.77 -0.68
C ILE A 106 -4.53 7.96 -0.48
N LEU A 107 -3.43 7.72 0.21
CA LEU A 107 -2.37 8.73 0.37
C LEU A 107 -1.34 8.60 -0.74
N ILE A 108 -1.06 9.71 -1.40
CA ILE A 108 0.11 9.81 -2.29
C ILE A 108 1.22 10.54 -1.53
N LEU A 109 2.34 9.89 -1.28
CA LEU A 109 3.50 10.47 -0.60
C LEU A 109 4.80 10.14 -1.32
N ASP A 110 5.84 10.94 -1.10
CA ASP A 110 7.20 10.67 -1.56
C ASP A 110 8.10 10.42 -0.34
N GLU A 111 9.33 10.95 -0.33
CA GLU A 111 10.21 10.84 0.84
C GLU A 111 9.65 11.58 2.07
N GLU A 112 8.82 12.61 1.86
CA GLU A 112 8.22 13.36 2.94
C GLU A 112 7.10 12.59 3.64
N ALA A 113 7.17 12.57 4.97
CA ALA A 113 6.12 11.99 5.79
C ALA A 113 4.82 12.79 5.67
N LYS A 114 3.68 12.10 5.70
CA LYS A 114 2.35 12.72 5.75
C LYS A 114 1.69 12.48 7.09
N VAL A 115 1.12 13.55 7.65
CA VAL A 115 0.25 13.47 8.82
C VAL A 115 -1.19 13.28 8.35
N ILE A 116 -1.90 12.35 8.98
CA ILE A 116 -3.32 12.12 8.79
C ILE A 116 -4.06 12.27 10.12
N ASP A 117 -5.32 12.67 10.01
CA ASP A 117 -6.24 12.75 11.12
C ASP A 117 -6.96 11.41 11.31
N LEU A 118 -7.20 11.05 12.57
CA LEU A 118 -8.00 9.91 13.02
C LEU A 118 -9.24 10.45 13.74
N PRO A 119 -10.29 10.86 13.02
CA PRO A 119 -11.50 11.41 13.63
C PRO A 119 -12.35 10.31 14.28
N ILE A 120 -12.23 10.16 15.61
CA ILE A 120 -12.99 9.18 16.37
C ILE A 120 -14.33 9.79 16.78
N ALA A 121 -15.43 9.20 16.33
CA ALA A 121 -16.76 9.66 16.64
C ALA A 121 -17.17 9.30 18.08
N HIS A 122 -18.14 10.02 18.64
CA HIS A 122 -18.66 9.72 19.98
C HIS A 122 -19.32 8.33 20.11
N ASN A 123 -19.81 7.77 19.00
CA ASN A 123 -20.46 6.47 18.94
C ASN A 123 -19.56 5.35 18.44
N ASP A 124 -18.28 5.63 18.16
CA ASP A 124 -17.32 4.59 17.77
C ASP A 124 -17.07 3.63 18.95
N PRO A 125 -16.83 2.33 18.68
CA PRO A 125 -16.56 1.34 19.71
C PRO A 125 -15.23 1.62 20.41
N GLU A 126 -15.26 1.54 21.74
CA GLU A 126 -14.05 1.61 22.57
C GLU A 126 -13.19 0.35 22.40
N GLY A 127 -11.91 0.46 22.76
CA GLY A 127 -10.96 -0.65 22.76
C GLY A 127 -9.79 -0.45 21.82
N GLU A 128 -9.10 -1.54 21.48
CA GLU A 128 -7.91 -1.52 20.63
C GLU A 128 -8.29 -1.49 19.15
N TRP A 129 -7.85 -0.46 18.45
CA TRP A 129 -8.00 -0.29 17.02
C TRP A 129 -6.67 -0.51 16.31
N THR A 130 -6.70 -0.93 15.06
CA THR A 130 -5.49 -1.10 14.24
C THR A 130 -5.55 -0.22 13.02
N LEU A 131 -4.58 0.69 12.87
CA LEU A 131 -4.34 1.46 11.66
C LEU A 131 -3.34 0.71 10.76
N SER A 132 -3.63 0.64 9.46
CA SER A 132 -2.79 -0.02 8.46
C SER A 132 -2.56 0.90 7.28
N ALA A 133 -1.31 0.97 6.81
CA ALA A 133 -0.92 1.64 5.58
C ALA A 133 -0.24 0.62 4.66
N ARG A 134 -0.86 0.33 3.52
CA ARG A 134 -0.38 -0.62 2.53
C ARG A 134 0.13 0.08 1.28
N ASP A 135 1.38 -0.14 0.91
CA ASP A 135 1.91 0.33 -0.36
C ASP A 135 1.29 -0.48 -1.51
N LEU A 136 0.63 0.21 -2.43
CA LEU A 136 -0.06 -0.39 -3.56
C LEU A 136 0.91 -0.92 -4.62
N PHE A 137 2.16 -0.47 -4.64
CA PHE A 137 3.16 -0.96 -5.60
C PHE A 137 3.81 -2.26 -5.13
N THR A 138 4.22 -2.30 -3.86
CA THR A 138 4.94 -3.46 -3.30
C THR A 138 4.02 -4.48 -2.64
N GLY A 139 2.83 -4.05 -2.21
CA GLY A 139 1.90 -4.85 -1.42
C GLY A 139 2.23 -4.92 0.07
N GLU A 140 3.39 -4.42 0.49
CA GLU A 140 3.86 -4.39 1.88
C GLU A 140 3.00 -3.45 2.73
N SER A 141 2.86 -3.76 4.02
CA SER A 141 2.03 -2.98 4.95
C SER A 141 2.78 -2.65 6.23
N GLY A 142 2.59 -1.42 6.71
CA GLY A 142 2.89 -1.02 8.08
C GLY A 142 1.60 -0.96 8.90
N THR A 143 1.65 -1.40 10.15
CA THR A 143 0.50 -1.40 11.06
C THR A 143 0.87 -0.88 12.42
N VAL A 144 -0.07 -0.18 13.07
CA VAL A 144 0.07 0.26 14.46
C VAL A 144 -1.28 0.13 15.18
N SER A 145 -1.25 -0.24 16.46
CA SER A 145 -2.44 -0.27 17.31
C SER A 145 -2.56 1.00 18.15
N PHE A 146 -3.78 1.46 18.39
CA PHE A 146 -4.11 2.54 19.33
C PHE A 146 -5.38 2.21 20.10
N ARG A 147 -5.58 2.83 21.26
CA ARG A 147 -6.80 2.66 22.08
C ARG A 147 -7.77 3.80 21.82
N VAL A 148 -9.04 3.46 21.65
CA VAL A 148 -10.17 4.40 21.70
C VAL A 148 -10.86 4.28 23.05
N GLU A 149 -11.09 5.42 23.72
CA GLU A 149 -11.78 5.53 25.02
C GLU A 149 -12.67 6.77 25.13
#